data_AF-A0A3D5SCX2-F1
#
_entry.id   AF-A0A3D5SCX2-F1
#
_cell.length_a   1.000
_cell.length_b   1.000
_cell.length_c   1.000
_cell.angle_alpha   90.00
_cell.angle_beta   90.00
_cell.angle_gamma   90.00
#
_symmetry.space_group_name_H-M   'P 1'
#
loop_
_entity.id
_entity.type
_entity.pdbx_description
1 polymer ?
#
loop_
_entity_poly.entity_id
_entity_poly.type
_entity_poly.pdbx_seq_one_letter_code
_entity_poly.pdbx_strand_id
1 'polypeptide(L)' 'MTKIDFYITNINTLDDYWNFACRLTEKAFRKQCDVYLHTANEEHMAAVDKLLWTFRPNSFLPHSSEI' A
#
# COMPACT_ATOMS: atom_id res chain seq x y z
N MET A 1 -22.58 -6.24 -4.85
CA MET A 1 -22.80 -5.18 -3.85
C MET A 1 -21.44 -4.68 -3.39
N THR A 2 -21.21 -3.38 -3.38
CA THR A 2 -19.90 -2.79 -3.02
C THR A 2 -19.64 -2.94 -1.53
N LYS A 3 -18.43 -3.36 -1.14
CA LYS A 3 -17.99 -3.46 0.25
C LYS A 3 -16.95 -2.39 0.53
N ILE A 4 -17.12 -1.67 1.64
CA ILE A 4 -16.23 -0.58 2.07
C ILE A 4 -15.86 -0.86 3.52
N ASP A 5 -14.56 -0.93 3.81
CA ASP A 5 -14.01 -1.13 5.15
C ASP A 5 -13.16 0.10 5.52
N PHE A 6 -13.35 0.64 6.73
CA PHE A 6 -12.53 1.73 7.28
C PHE A 6 -11.60 1.18 8.35
N TYR A 7 -10.30 1.49 8.25
CA TYR A 7 -9.30 1.06 9.22
C TYR A 7 -9.01 2.17 10.22
N ILE A 8 -9.37 1.95 11.48
CA ILE A 8 -9.00 2.84 12.59
C ILE A 8 -7.64 2.38 13.11
N THR A 9 -6.66 3.27 13.12
CA THR A 9 -5.28 2.95 13.52
C THR A 9 -4.75 4.04 14.44
N ASN A 10 -3.90 3.67 15.40
CA ASN A 10 -3.19 4.63 16.27
C ASN A 10 -1.89 5.12 15.63
N ILE A 11 -1.96 5.39 14.32
CA ILE A 11 -0.80 5.84 13.54
C ILE A 11 -0.66 7.35 13.68
N ASN A 12 0.56 7.79 13.99
CA ASN A 12 0.86 9.21 14.22
C ASN A 12 1.82 9.80 13.19
N THR A 13 2.36 8.99 12.27
CA THR A 13 3.31 9.43 11.24
C THR A 13 2.87 8.96 9.86
N LEU A 14 3.29 9.70 8.83
CA LEU A 14 2.99 9.35 7.44
C LEU A 14 3.65 8.02 7.04
N ASP A 15 4.87 7.77 7.52
CA ASP A 15 5.61 6.53 7.26
C ASP A 15 4.91 5.30 7.83
N ASP A 16 4.35 5.40 9.04
CA ASP A 16 3.57 4.32 9.64
C ASP A 16 2.29 4.04 8.81
N TYR A 17 1.66 5.09 8.28
CA TYR A 17 0.50 4.98 7.38
C TYR A 17 0.87 4.27 6.09
N TRP A 18 1.99 4.64 5.46
CA TRP A 18 2.48 3.97 4.25
C TRP A 18 2.87 2.51 4.52
N ASN A 19 3.51 2.22 5.66
CA ASN A 19 3.77 0.86 6.09
C ASN A 19 2.48 0.05 6.28
N PHE A 20 1.43 0.67 6.83
CA PHE A 20 0.12 0.04 6.92
C PHE A 20 -0.48 -0.26 5.54
N ALA A 21 -0.44 0.72 4.62
CA ALA A 21 -0.90 0.55 3.26
C ALA A 21 -0.17 -0.62 2.56
N CYS A 22 1.15 -0.71 2.69
CA CYS A 22 1.93 -1.81 2.13
C CYS A 22 1.50 -3.19 2.67
N ARG A 23 1.26 -3.31 3.98
CA ARG A 23 0.75 -4.56 4.58
C ARG A 23 -0.65 -4.92 4.07
N LEU A 24 -1.51 -3.92 3.87
CA LEU A 24 -2.85 -4.13 3.35
C LEU A 24 -2.82 -4.58 1.88
N THR A 25 -1.99 -3.93 1.07
CA THR A 25 -1.73 -4.31 -0.33
C THR A 25 -1.20 -5.72 -0.41
N GLU A 26 -0.20 -6.10 0.39
CA GLU A 26 0.31 -7.47 0.44
C GLU A 26 -0.78 -8.49 0.76
N LYS A 27 -1.62 -8.19 1.76
CA LYS A 27 -2.72 -9.07 2.15
C LYS A 27 -3.74 -9.25 1.03
N ALA A 28 -4.06 -8.20 0.28
CA ALA A 28 -4.98 -8.26 -0.85
C ALA A 28 -4.35 -9.00 -2.04
N PHE A 29 -3.10 -8.71 -2.37
CA PHE A 29 -2.36 -9.40 -3.43
C PHE A 29 -2.23 -10.90 -3.17
N ARG A 30 -1.90 -11.32 -1.94
CA ARG A 30 -1.86 -12.75 -1.54
C ARG A 30 -3.23 -13.45 -1.64
N LYS A 31 -4.33 -12.69 -1.69
CA LYS A 31 -5.69 -13.19 -1.94
C LYS A 31 -6.06 -13.16 -3.43
N GLN A 32 -5.09 -12.94 -4.31
CA GLN A 32 -5.28 -12.87 -5.76
C GLN A 32 -6.25 -11.74 -6.18
N CYS A 33 -6.27 -10.65 -5.41
CA CYS A 33 -6.99 -9.44 -5.81
C CYS A 33 -6.09 -8.57 -6.70
N ASP A 34 -6.67 -7.99 -7.74
CA ASP A 34 -6.07 -6.84 -8.42
C ASP A 34 -6.17 -5.63 -7.49
N VAL A 35 -5.04 -5.01 -7.19
CA VAL A 35 -4.95 -3.92 -6.21
C VAL A 35 -4.63 -2.62 -6.92
N TYR A 36 -5.49 -1.62 -6.73
CA TYR A 36 -5.21 -0.23 -7.06
C TYR A 36 -4.98 0.55 -5.76
N LEU A 37 -3.82 1.21 -5.65
CA LEU A 37 -3.47 2.05 -4.51
C LEU A 37 -3.46 3.51 -4.97
N HIS A 38 -4.37 4.30 -4.42
CA HIS A 38 -4.50 5.72 -4.73
C HIS A 38 -3.70 6.57 -3.75
N THR A 39 -2.84 7.45 -4.24
CA THR A 39 -2.10 8.44 -3.45
C THR A 39 -2.58 9.86 -3.77
N ALA A 40 -2.28 10.80 -2.87
CA ALA A 40 -2.75 12.19 -3.01
C ALA A 40 -2.01 12.99 -4.11
N ASN A 41 -0.76 12.64 -4.39
CA ASN A 41 0.10 13.30 -5.37
C ASN A 41 1.23 12.36 -5.83
N GLU A 42 2.01 12.82 -6.81
CA GLU A 42 3.14 12.08 -7.39
C GLU A 42 4.27 11.82 -6.39
N GLU A 43 4.53 12.75 -5.46
CA GLU A 43 5.56 12.58 -4.42
C GLU A 43 5.22 11.40 -3.50
N HIS A 44 3.98 11.31 -3.04
CA HIS A 44 3.49 10.20 -2.24
C HIS A 44 3.47 8.89 -3.04
N MET A 45 3.13 8.94 -4.33
CA MET A 45 3.19 7.76 -5.20
C MET A 45 4.62 7.21 -5.26
N ALA A 46 5.60 8.05 -5.57
CA ALA A 46 7.00 7.65 -5.66
C ALA A 46 7.54 7.09 -4.33
N ALA A 47 7.13 7.68 -3.20
CA ALA A 47 7.51 7.20 -1.88
C ALA A 47 6.92 5.82 -1.58
N VAL A 48 5.63 5.61 -1.86
CA VAL A 48 4.95 4.34 -1.62
C VAL A 48 5.42 3.24 -2.58
N ASP A 49 5.68 3.56 -3.85
CA ASP A 49 6.25 2.64 -4.84
C ASP A 49 7.59 2.05 -4.34
N LYS A 50 8.51 2.92 -3.93
CA LYS A 50 9.77 2.48 -3.32
C LYS A 50 9.56 1.65 -2.06
N LEU A 51 8.59 2.03 -1.22
CA LEU A 51 8.30 1.33 0.02
C LEU A 51 7.70 -0.05 -0.22
N LEU A 52 6.84 -0.25 -1.23
CA LEU A 52 6.24 -1.54 -1.56
C LEU A 52 7.29 -2.61 -1.90
N TRP A 53 8.45 -2.20 -2.43
CA TRP A 53 9.59 -3.09 -2.65
C TRP A 53 10.39 -3.44 -1.39
N THR A 54 10.36 -2.59 -0.36
CA THR A 54 11.36 -2.61 0.72
C THR A 54 10.79 -2.73 2.14
N PHE A 55 9.48 -2.54 2.33
CA PHE A 55 8.83 -2.49 3.64
C PHE A 55 9.00 -3.78 4.48
N ARG A 56 9.26 -4.92 3.81
CA ARG A 56 9.54 -6.21 4.44
C ARG A 56 10.59 -6.98 3.62
N PRO A 57 11.69 -7.44 4.23
CA PRO A 57 12.78 -8.13 3.52
C PRO A 57 12.34 -9.36 2.71
N ASN A 58 11.31 -10.08 3.17
CA ASN A 58 10.82 -11.32 2.54
C ASN A 58 9.47 -11.12 1.82
N SER A 59 9.15 -9.89 1.42
CA SER A 59 7.94 -9.58 0.66
C SER A 59 8.30 -9.30 -0.80
N PHE A 60 7.50 -9.85 -1.72
CA PHE A 60 7.55 -9.50 -3.13
C PHE A 60 6.14 -9.10 -3.58
N LEU A 61 5.98 -7.82 -3.91
CA LEU A 61 4.74 -7.26 -4.44
C LEU A 61 5.02 -6.72 -5.84
N PRO A 62 4.71 -7.46 -6.91
CA PRO A 62 4.84 -6.92 -8.25
C PRO A 62 3.84 -5.77 -8.43
N HIS A 63 4.35 -4.59 -8.76
CA HIS A 63 3.55 -3.40 -8.98
C HIS A 63 4.22 -2.50 -10.03
N SER A 64 3.44 -1.54 -10.53
CA SER A 64 3.92 -0.45 -11.37
C SER A 64 3.21 0.82 -10.94
N SER A 65 3.93 1.92 -10.84
CA SER A 65 3.34 3.25 -10.87
C SER A 65 2.89 3.57 -12.29
N GLU A 66 1.70 4.14 -12.46
CA GLU A 66 1.33 4.80 -13.71
C GLU A 66 2.02 6.16 -13.72
N ILE A 67 3.02 6.32 -14.59
CA ILE A 67 3.61 7.62 -14.95
C ILE A 67 3.37 7.82 -16.44
#